data_AF-A0A6G6K0C3-F1
#
_entry.id   AF-A0A6G6K0C3-F1
#
_cell.length_a   1.000
_cell.length_b   1.000
_cell.length_c   1.000
_cell.angle_alpha   90.00
_cell.angle_beta   90.00
_cell.angle_gamma   90.00
#
_symmetry.space_group_name_H-M   'P 1'
#
loop_
_entity.id
_entity.type
_entity.pdbx_description
1 polymer ?
#
loop_
_entity_poly.entity_id
_entity_poly.type
_entity_poly.pdbx_seq_one_letter_code
_entity_poly.pdbx_strand_id
1 'polypeptide(L)'
;MKILASALDHLIADAREAYRVYELMSIRRPGDVWKYLWVEVIEGPDRVQYKDLVPLVDFDRRFMWAMDDTEPEDACWLEAREGAEFFNEMWRLYAQVQAAQAEVRASADPLIAIQMESIKIGRHPLDSKAETTVLRTRPEYVTPTLPKRSDAYYQKLKEMLSRTDVRSVVTRGSDYDYQTHRMLCTEQRRRAKELNCAPYEAFPIDIWFHSFDPSVGWGASFVRHFEGMGYGDLWLELDVDDDGFVKFLVEEEQHHHKFILMVNKGEDLEEYTCTAGDGWVLFEDQTEERQFRKWGEEMIRRQG
;
A
#
# COMPACT_ATOMS: atom_id res chain seq x y z
N MET A 1 -20.37 19.04 20.08
CA MET A 1 -19.59 18.04 19.32
C MET A 1 -18.38 18.69 18.67
N LYS A 2 -17.39 17.91 18.22
CA LYS A 2 -16.25 18.41 17.45
C LYS A 2 -16.05 17.56 16.19
N ILE A 3 -15.87 18.21 15.03
CA ILE A 3 -15.59 17.55 13.75
C ILE A 3 -14.07 17.38 13.62
N LEU A 4 -13.63 16.18 13.26
CA LEU A 4 -12.23 15.84 13.03
C LEU A 4 -12.04 15.41 11.57
N ALA A 5 -11.05 15.99 10.90
CA ALA A 5 -10.71 15.73 9.50
C ALA A 5 -9.51 14.80 9.31
N SER A 6 -9.04 14.13 10.37
CA SER A 6 -7.83 13.28 10.33
C SER A 6 -7.87 12.21 9.25
N ALA A 7 -9.04 11.63 8.95
CA ALA A 7 -9.14 10.63 7.90
C ALA A 7 -8.90 11.21 6.50
N LEU A 8 -9.27 12.48 6.29
CA LEU A 8 -9.00 13.21 5.06
C LEU A 8 -7.52 13.53 4.92
N ASP A 9 -6.89 13.97 6.01
CA ASP A 9 -5.45 14.26 6.05
C ASP A 9 -4.63 13.00 5.76
N HIS A 10 -5.01 11.86 6.36
CA HIS A 10 -4.41 10.56 6.08
C HIS A 10 -4.58 10.14 4.61
N LEU A 11 -5.77 10.30 4.04
CA LEU A 11 -6.00 9.98 2.63
C LEU A 11 -5.13 10.85 1.70
N ILE A 12 -5.00 12.14 1.99
CA ILE A 12 -4.15 13.05 1.20
C ILE A 12 -2.68 12.64 1.29
N ALA A 13 -2.19 12.31 2.50
CA ALA A 13 -0.83 11.84 2.69
C ALA A 13 -0.57 10.51 1.97
N ASP A 14 -1.48 9.54 2.11
CA ASP A 14 -1.41 8.24 1.44
C ASP A 14 -1.35 8.40 -0.08
N ALA A 15 -2.21 9.25 -0.65
CA ALA A 15 -2.31 9.46 -2.10
C ALA A 15 -1.05 10.06 -2.71
N ARG A 16 -0.33 10.89 -1.96
CA ARG A 16 0.97 11.45 -2.41
C ARG A 16 2.04 10.36 -2.58
N GLU A 17 1.90 9.24 -1.87
CA GLU A 17 2.82 8.10 -1.91
C GLU A 17 2.33 6.98 -2.86
N ALA A 18 1.42 7.28 -3.78
CA ALA A 18 0.77 6.32 -4.69
C ALA A 18 -0.20 5.32 -4.04
N TYR A 19 -0.55 5.50 -2.76
CA TYR A 19 -1.50 4.66 -2.04
C TYR A 19 -2.89 5.32 -2.00
N ARG A 20 -3.98 4.57 -2.27
CA ARG A 20 -5.36 5.10 -2.24
C ARG A 20 -5.62 6.31 -3.16
N VAL A 21 -4.86 6.44 -4.25
CA VAL A 21 -5.01 7.53 -5.24
C VAL A 21 -6.42 7.53 -5.83
N TYR A 22 -6.95 6.37 -6.20
CA TYR A 22 -8.31 6.24 -6.72
C TYR A 22 -9.36 6.80 -5.74
N GLU A 23 -9.19 6.51 -4.45
CA GLU A 23 -10.10 6.97 -3.41
C GLU A 23 -10.10 8.50 -3.32
N LEU A 24 -8.93 9.14 -3.31
CA LEU A 24 -8.83 10.62 -3.36
C LEU A 24 -9.50 11.19 -4.61
N MET A 25 -9.27 10.58 -5.78
CA MET A 25 -9.84 11.02 -7.05
C MET A 25 -11.35 10.78 -7.17
N SER A 26 -11.93 9.94 -6.31
CA SER A 26 -13.37 9.65 -6.27
C SER A 26 -14.18 10.75 -5.59
N ILE A 27 -13.55 11.64 -4.82
CA ILE A 27 -14.19 12.78 -4.17
C ILE A 27 -14.48 13.86 -5.23
N ARG A 28 -15.75 14.04 -5.59
CA ARG A 28 -16.17 14.91 -6.72
C ARG A 28 -17.01 16.11 -6.30
N ARG A 29 -17.53 16.13 -5.08
CA ARG A 29 -18.34 17.24 -4.55
C ARG A 29 -18.07 17.44 -3.06
N PRO A 30 -18.37 18.63 -2.49
CA PRO A 30 -18.19 18.89 -1.07
C PRO A 30 -18.84 17.84 -0.16
N GLY A 31 -20.05 17.37 -0.47
CA GLY A 31 -20.71 16.34 0.34
C GLY A 31 -19.99 14.98 0.41
N ASP A 32 -19.07 14.68 -0.53
CA ASP A 32 -18.31 13.44 -0.48
C ASP A 32 -17.26 13.46 0.65
N VAL A 33 -16.83 14.64 1.10
CA VAL A 33 -15.85 14.77 2.19
C VAL A 33 -16.40 14.26 3.51
N TRP A 34 -17.73 14.22 3.69
CA TRP A 34 -18.36 13.76 4.93
C TRP A 34 -17.98 12.32 5.27
N LYS A 35 -17.67 11.51 4.26
CA LYS A 35 -17.23 10.11 4.43
C LYS A 35 -15.89 10.01 5.16
N TYR A 36 -15.14 11.11 5.25
CA TYR A 36 -13.80 11.22 5.83
C TYR A 36 -13.76 12.04 7.12
N LEU A 37 -14.94 12.36 7.68
CA LEU A 37 -15.04 13.14 8.89
C LEU A 37 -15.49 12.27 10.06
N TRP A 38 -14.85 12.48 11.20
CA TRP A 38 -15.26 11.92 12.48
C TRP A 38 -15.92 13.00 13.32
N VAL A 39 -16.84 12.59 14.18
CA VAL A 39 -17.50 13.42 15.17
C VAL A 39 -17.14 12.88 16.55
N GLU A 40 -16.51 13.73 17.35
CA GLU A 40 -16.33 13.53 18.78
C GLU A 40 -17.57 14.09 19.50
N VAL A 41 -18.32 13.19 20.13
CA VAL A 41 -19.57 13.53 20.83
C VAL A 41 -19.22 13.92 22.26
N ILE A 42 -19.25 15.22 22.54
CA ILE A 42 -18.98 15.77 23.89
C ILE A 42 -20.25 15.66 24.76
N GLU A 43 -21.40 16.00 24.19
CA GLU A 43 -22.73 15.94 24.80
C GLU A 43 -23.75 15.70 23.67
N GLY A 44 -24.80 14.93 23.94
CA GLY A 44 -25.83 14.59 22.95
C GLY A 44 -26.84 13.56 23.47
N PRO A 45 -27.92 13.32 22.70
CA PRO A 45 -29.00 12.41 23.09
C PRO A 45 -28.52 10.96 23.17
N ASP A 46 -29.19 10.13 23.97
CA ASP A 46 -28.82 8.73 24.22
C ASP A 46 -28.69 7.91 22.93
N ARG A 47 -29.47 8.21 21.89
CA ARG A 47 -29.40 7.54 20.57
C ARG A 47 -28.06 7.73 19.83
N VAL A 48 -27.24 8.68 20.28
CA VAL A 48 -25.93 9.04 19.70
C VAL A 48 -24.78 8.60 20.62
N GLN A 49 -25.04 8.08 21.82
CA GLN A 49 -24.00 7.65 22.76
C GLN A 49 -23.25 6.40 22.28
N TYR A 50 -22.13 6.64 21.60
CA TYR A 50 -21.01 5.72 21.49
C TYR A 50 -19.82 6.35 22.20
N LYS A 51 -18.98 5.51 22.81
CA LYS A 51 -17.68 5.94 23.32
C LYS A 51 -16.84 6.51 22.17
N ASP A 52 -16.53 7.79 22.32
CA ASP A 52 -15.41 8.56 21.77
C ASP A 52 -15.52 9.08 20.32
N LEU A 53 -15.78 8.28 19.28
CA LEU A 53 -15.79 8.78 17.87
C LEU A 53 -16.80 8.08 16.95
N VAL A 54 -17.59 8.87 16.21
CA VAL A 54 -18.60 8.39 15.24
C VAL A 54 -18.34 8.98 13.85
N PRO A 55 -18.40 8.21 12.74
CA PRO A 55 -18.31 8.79 11.41
C PRO A 55 -19.42 9.82 11.17
N LEU A 56 -19.11 10.97 10.59
CA LEU A 56 -20.09 12.05 10.39
C LEU A 56 -21.33 11.58 9.60
N VAL A 57 -21.13 10.76 8.57
CA VAL A 57 -22.25 10.19 7.79
C VAL A 57 -23.17 9.31 8.63
N ASP A 58 -22.63 8.60 9.63
CA ASP A 58 -23.41 7.75 10.50
C ASP A 58 -24.05 8.57 11.62
N PHE A 59 -23.35 9.58 12.13
CA PHE A 59 -23.88 10.57 13.07
C PHE A 59 -25.09 11.30 12.46
N ASP A 60 -24.94 11.88 11.27
CA ASP A 60 -25.97 12.66 10.58
C ASP A 60 -27.26 11.87 10.34
N ARG A 61 -27.16 10.58 10.04
CA ARG A 61 -28.31 9.69 9.81
C ARG A 61 -29.21 9.49 11.04
N ARG A 62 -28.78 9.89 12.23
CA ARG A 62 -29.55 9.71 13.48
C ARG A 62 -30.52 10.85 13.78
N PHE A 63 -30.47 11.93 13.02
CA PHE A 63 -31.28 13.12 13.25
C PHE A 63 -32.21 13.32 12.05
N MET A 64 -33.47 13.69 12.29
CA MET A 64 -34.42 13.92 11.21
C MET A 64 -35.43 15.01 11.54
N TRP A 65 -35.83 15.76 10.51
CA TRP A 65 -36.98 16.63 10.62
C TRP A 65 -38.25 15.78 10.77
N ALA A 66 -39.00 15.99 11.84
CA ALA A 66 -40.24 15.28 12.15
C ALA A 66 -41.42 16.27 12.30
N MET A 67 -41.42 17.36 11.53
CA MET A 67 -42.41 18.44 11.63
C MET A 67 -42.53 18.96 13.08
N ASP A 68 -43.73 18.91 13.66
CA ASP A 68 -44.02 19.31 15.04
C ASP A 68 -43.45 18.34 16.09
N ASP A 69 -43.13 17.11 15.72
CA ASP A 69 -42.47 16.11 16.56
C ASP A 69 -40.93 16.17 16.49
N THR A 70 -40.36 17.21 15.85
CA THR A 70 -38.89 17.36 15.80
C THR A 70 -38.36 17.60 17.21
N GLU A 71 -37.53 16.68 17.70
CA GLU A 71 -36.86 16.85 18.98
C GLU A 71 -35.89 18.05 18.93
N PRO A 72 -35.74 18.82 20.03
CA PRO A 72 -34.85 19.98 20.05
C PRO A 72 -33.40 19.68 19.62
N GLU A 73 -32.90 18.49 19.96
CA GLU A 73 -31.57 18.02 19.59
C GLU A 73 -31.43 17.77 18.07
N ASP A 74 -32.52 17.29 17.43
CA ASP A 74 -32.60 17.13 15.98
C ASP A 74 -32.60 18.48 15.28
N ALA A 75 -33.45 19.40 15.73
CA ALA A 75 -33.49 20.76 15.19
C ALA A 75 -32.12 21.43 15.31
N CYS A 76 -31.48 21.34 16.49
CA CYS A 76 -30.17 21.94 16.75
C CYS A 76 -29.09 21.46 15.77
N TRP A 77 -28.95 20.15 15.57
CA TRP A 77 -27.97 19.62 14.62
C TRP A 77 -28.32 19.97 13.18
N LEU A 78 -29.57 19.76 12.77
CA LEU A 78 -29.99 19.95 11.37
C LEU A 78 -29.87 21.43 10.96
N GLU A 79 -30.23 22.37 11.83
CA GLU A 79 -30.02 23.82 11.59
C GLU A 79 -28.54 24.17 11.51
N ALA A 80 -27.72 23.66 12.43
CA ALA A 80 -26.27 23.90 12.41
C ALA A 80 -25.62 23.36 11.13
N ARG A 81 -26.01 22.15 10.71
CA ARG A 81 -25.58 21.50 9.47
C ARG A 81 -25.99 22.26 8.22
N GLU A 82 -27.19 22.84 8.21
CA GLU A 82 -27.71 23.66 7.11
C GLU A 82 -27.19 25.10 7.15
N GLY A 83 -26.51 25.48 8.24
CA GLY A 83 -25.93 26.79 8.46
C GLY A 83 -24.70 27.10 7.61
N ALA A 84 -24.42 28.40 7.48
CA ALA A 84 -23.31 28.92 6.68
C ALA A 84 -21.93 28.46 7.19
N GLU A 85 -21.76 28.29 8.49
CA GLU A 85 -20.48 27.85 9.09
C GLU A 85 -20.12 26.43 8.62
N PHE A 86 -21.06 25.48 8.77
CA PHE A 86 -20.85 24.11 8.34
C PHE A 86 -20.63 24.05 6.82
N PHE A 87 -21.43 24.77 6.04
CA PHE A 87 -21.25 24.87 4.59
C PHE A 87 -19.84 25.35 4.23
N ASN A 88 -19.38 26.46 4.82
CA ASN A 88 -18.05 27.03 4.53
C ASN A 88 -16.93 26.06 4.91
N GLU A 89 -17.06 25.34 6.02
CA GLU A 89 -16.07 24.34 6.44
C GLU A 89 -15.99 23.17 5.46
N MET A 90 -17.14 22.67 4.97
CA MET A 90 -17.14 21.60 3.96
C MET A 90 -16.50 22.04 2.65
N TRP A 91 -16.73 23.29 2.24
CA TRP A 91 -16.06 23.87 1.07
C TRP A 91 -14.57 24.07 1.28
N ARG A 92 -14.14 24.48 2.47
CA ARG A 92 -12.72 24.60 2.82
C ARG A 92 -12.01 23.25 2.77
N LEU A 93 -12.63 22.19 3.30
CA LEU A 93 -12.10 20.82 3.24
C LEU A 93 -12.08 20.30 1.80
N TYR A 94 -13.13 20.54 1.03
CA TYR A 94 -13.18 20.15 -0.37
C TYR A 94 -12.12 20.88 -1.22
N ALA A 95 -11.86 22.16 -0.96
CA ALA A 95 -10.79 22.90 -1.62
C ALA A 95 -9.40 22.29 -1.34
N GLN A 96 -9.16 21.78 -0.12
CA GLN A 96 -7.93 21.03 0.19
C GLN A 96 -7.82 19.74 -0.61
N VAL A 97 -8.93 19.00 -0.77
CA VAL A 97 -8.97 17.83 -1.64
C VAL A 97 -8.67 18.20 -3.08
N GLN A 98 -9.24 19.28 -3.60
CA GLN A 98 -8.98 19.73 -4.97
C GLN A 98 -7.51 20.09 -5.18
N ALA A 99 -6.89 20.77 -4.21
CA ALA A 99 -5.45 21.06 -4.23
C ALA A 99 -4.62 19.77 -4.23
N ALA A 100 -4.91 18.83 -3.32
CA ALA A 100 -4.21 17.54 -3.27
C ALA A 100 -4.39 16.72 -4.55
N GLN A 101 -5.60 16.69 -5.13
CA GLN A 101 -5.83 16.04 -6.40
C GLN A 101 -5.02 16.70 -7.54
N ALA A 102 -4.87 18.03 -7.53
CA ALA A 102 -4.04 18.72 -8.52
C ALA A 102 -2.55 18.36 -8.36
N GLU A 103 -2.05 18.29 -7.12
CA GLU A 103 -0.69 17.83 -6.81
C GLU A 103 -0.45 16.40 -7.31
N VAL A 104 -1.34 15.47 -6.97
CA VAL A 104 -1.24 14.07 -7.39
C VAL A 104 -1.28 13.95 -8.92
N ARG A 105 -2.14 14.72 -9.61
CA ARG A 105 -2.16 14.77 -11.09
C ARG A 105 -0.86 15.30 -11.69
N ALA A 106 -0.16 16.17 -10.99
CA ALA A 106 1.12 16.75 -11.41
C ALA A 106 2.34 15.92 -11.01
N SER A 107 2.15 14.83 -10.25
CA SER A 107 3.24 14.00 -9.74
C SER A 107 4.04 13.34 -10.88
N ALA A 108 5.36 13.29 -10.72
CA ALA A 108 6.26 12.55 -11.60
C ALA A 108 6.37 11.06 -11.22
N ASP A 109 5.67 10.62 -10.17
CA ASP A 109 5.65 9.23 -9.73
C ASP A 109 5.04 8.32 -10.82
N PRO A 110 5.78 7.30 -11.30
CA PRO A 110 5.31 6.43 -12.36
C PRO A 110 4.08 5.60 -11.99
N LEU A 111 3.93 5.21 -10.72
CA LEU A 111 2.77 4.43 -10.25
C LEU A 111 1.53 5.31 -10.15
N ILE A 112 1.68 6.56 -9.72
CA ILE A 112 0.58 7.55 -9.78
C ILE A 112 0.17 7.79 -11.22
N ALA A 113 1.12 8.00 -12.13
CA ALA A 113 0.81 8.24 -13.55
C ALA A 113 0.01 7.09 -14.18
N ILE A 114 0.36 5.83 -13.86
CA ILE A 114 -0.39 4.64 -14.32
C ILE A 114 -1.81 4.63 -13.74
N GLN A 115 -1.96 4.86 -12.44
CA GLN A 115 -3.27 4.94 -11.81
C GLN A 115 -4.13 6.03 -12.45
N MET A 116 -3.56 7.22 -12.67
CA MET A 116 -4.28 8.34 -13.26
C MET A 116 -4.75 8.05 -14.69
N GLU A 117 -3.92 7.41 -15.51
CA GLU A 117 -4.34 7.03 -16.86
C GLU A 117 -5.47 5.99 -16.81
N SER A 118 -5.37 4.98 -15.94
CA SER A 118 -6.44 3.97 -15.78
C SER A 118 -7.76 4.56 -15.31
N ILE A 119 -7.73 5.51 -14.37
CA ILE A 119 -8.89 6.27 -13.89
C ILE A 119 -9.52 7.07 -15.03
N LYS A 120 -8.69 7.77 -15.81
CA LYS A 120 -9.15 8.63 -16.91
C LYS A 120 -9.89 7.85 -17.99
N ILE A 121 -9.45 6.63 -18.30
CA ILE A 121 -10.09 5.78 -19.31
C ILE A 121 -11.18 4.86 -18.75
N GLY A 122 -11.49 4.95 -17.45
CA GLY A 122 -12.50 4.12 -16.80
C GLY A 122 -12.15 2.63 -16.77
N ARG A 123 -10.86 2.31 -16.59
CA ARG A 123 -10.33 0.94 -16.49
C ARG A 123 -9.53 0.71 -15.22
N HIS A 124 -9.69 1.55 -14.21
CA HIS A 124 -9.12 1.27 -12.91
C HIS A 124 -9.80 0.02 -12.31
N PRO A 125 -9.09 -0.89 -11.63
CA PRO A 125 -9.70 -2.11 -11.07
C PRO A 125 -10.87 -1.86 -10.09
N LEU A 126 -10.96 -0.65 -9.54
CA LEU A 126 -12.04 -0.22 -8.66
C LEU A 126 -13.25 0.38 -9.38
N ASP A 127 -13.16 0.69 -10.69
CA ASP A 127 -14.28 1.23 -11.47
C ASP A 127 -15.44 0.21 -11.60
N SER A 128 -15.13 -1.10 -11.57
CA SER A 128 -16.12 -2.18 -11.67
C SER A 128 -16.67 -2.64 -10.32
N LYS A 129 -16.27 -2.02 -9.20
CA LYS A 129 -16.76 -2.35 -7.87
C LYS A 129 -18.03 -1.56 -7.58
N ALA A 130 -19.09 -2.24 -7.11
CA ALA A 130 -20.38 -1.61 -6.80
C ALA A 130 -20.26 -0.57 -5.67
N GLU A 131 -19.34 -0.80 -4.74
CA GLU A 131 -19.04 0.11 -3.64
C GLU A 131 -17.61 0.64 -3.81
N THR A 132 -17.45 1.96 -3.72
CA THR A 132 -16.13 2.55 -3.55
C THR A 132 -15.61 2.15 -2.16
N THR A 133 -14.50 1.43 -2.11
CA THR A 133 -13.82 1.13 -0.86
C THR A 133 -13.35 2.45 -0.24
N VAL A 134 -14.07 2.93 0.77
CA VAL A 134 -13.68 4.09 1.57
C VAL A 134 -13.04 3.54 2.85
N LEU A 135 -11.71 3.65 2.94
CA LEU A 135 -11.02 3.31 4.17
C LEU A 135 -11.16 4.50 5.13
N ARG A 136 -12.14 4.42 6.03
CA ARG A 136 -12.37 5.43 7.07
C ARG A 136 -11.33 5.26 8.18
N THR A 137 -10.17 5.88 7.99
CA THR A 137 -9.06 5.82 8.93
C THR A 137 -9.40 6.62 10.19
N ARG A 138 -9.14 6.05 11.36
CA ARG A 138 -9.30 6.74 12.64
C ARG A 138 -8.14 7.70 12.91
N PRO A 139 -8.22 8.62 13.90
CA PRO A 139 -7.09 9.49 14.26
C PRO A 139 -5.80 8.74 14.57
N GLU A 140 -5.87 7.54 15.13
CA GLU A 140 -4.75 6.67 15.48
C GLU A 140 -4.22 5.81 14.31
N TYR A 141 -4.75 5.99 13.10
CA TYR A 141 -4.32 5.24 11.93
C TYR A 141 -2.83 5.46 11.64
N VAL A 142 -2.10 4.36 11.53
CA VAL A 142 -0.71 4.34 11.08
C VAL A 142 -0.71 3.98 9.61
N THR A 143 -0.23 4.89 8.77
CA THR A 143 -0.17 4.64 7.33
C THR A 143 0.85 3.54 7.00
N PRO A 144 0.51 2.60 6.08
CA PRO A 144 1.47 1.63 5.60
C PRO A 144 2.61 2.28 4.80
N THR A 145 2.46 3.54 4.36
CA THR A 145 3.47 4.24 3.56
C THR A 145 4.67 4.69 4.39
N LEU A 146 4.62 4.62 5.73
CA LEU A 146 5.79 4.89 6.55
C LEU A 146 6.88 3.84 6.28
N PRO A 147 8.13 4.27 6.00
CA PRO A 147 9.25 3.36 5.85
C PRO A 147 9.42 2.49 7.11
N LYS A 148 9.48 1.17 6.94
CA LYS A 148 9.70 0.22 8.03
C LYS A 148 11.17 -0.11 8.25
N ARG A 149 12.00 0.11 7.23
CA ARG A 149 13.43 -0.22 7.23
C ARG A 149 14.29 1.04 7.20
N SER A 150 15.58 0.87 7.43
CA SER A 150 16.55 1.96 7.32
C SER A 150 16.63 2.48 5.89
N ASP A 151 17.01 3.75 5.72
CA ASP A 151 17.29 4.31 4.41
C ASP A 151 18.39 3.51 3.69
N ALA A 152 19.39 3.02 4.43
CA ALA A 152 20.47 2.20 3.91
C ALA A 152 19.98 0.86 3.33
N TYR A 153 18.97 0.22 3.94
CA TYR A 153 18.32 -0.97 3.36
C TYR A 153 17.68 -0.63 2.02
N TYR A 154 16.87 0.44 1.95
CA TYR A 154 16.20 0.81 0.69
C TYR A 154 17.19 1.24 -0.39
N GLN A 155 18.30 1.90 -0.03
CA GLN A 155 19.37 2.16 -1.00
C GLN A 155 20.00 0.88 -1.52
N LYS A 156 20.24 -0.11 -0.64
CA LYS A 156 20.79 -1.39 -1.07
C LYS A 156 19.82 -2.16 -1.96
N LEU A 157 18.53 -2.18 -1.63
CA LEU A 157 17.50 -2.77 -2.49
C LEU A 157 17.48 -2.10 -3.87
N LYS A 158 17.57 -0.76 -3.92
CA LYS A 158 17.63 -0.01 -5.18
C LYS A 158 18.86 -0.40 -6.02
N GLU A 159 20.02 -0.56 -5.39
CA GLU A 159 21.24 -1.05 -6.04
C GLU A 159 21.00 -2.44 -6.64
N MET A 160 20.46 -3.38 -5.86
CA MET A 160 20.16 -4.74 -6.31
C MET A 160 19.18 -4.78 -7.48
N LEU A 161 18.09 -4.01 -7.40
CA LEU A 161 17.10 -3.90 -8.47
C LEU A 161 17.64 -3.27 -9.75
N SER A 162 18.74 -2.52 -9.67
CA SER A 162 19.41 -1.92 -10.84
C SER A 162 20.37 -2.89 -11.53
N ARG A 163 20.69 -4.04 -10.90
CA ARG A 163 21.57 -5.05 -11.52
C ARG A 163 20.88 -5.78 -12.67
N THR A 164 21.61 -6.02 -13.74
CA THR A 164 21.11 -6.75 -14.92
C THR A 164 20.98 -8.25 -14.70
N ASP A 165 21.71 -8.79 -13.72
CA ASP A 165 21.69 -10.20 -13.33
C ASP A 165 20.65 -10.52 -12.25
N VAL A 166 19.88 -9.52 -11.81
CA VAL A 166 18.64 -9.70 -11.03
C VAL A 166 17.47 -9.56 -11.99
N ARG A 167 16.90 -10.68 -12.45
CA ARG A 167 15.79 -10.68 -13.43
C ARG A 167 14.45 -11.06 -12.81
N SER A 168 14.45 -11.65 -11.62
CA SER A 168 13.24 -11.99 -10.86
C SER A 168 13.48 -11.80 -9.36
N VAL A 169 12.40 -11.58 -8.62
CA VAL A 169 12.42 -11.41 -7.16
C VAL A 169 11.43 -12.33 -6.50
N VAL A 170 11.83 -12.92 -5.39
CA VAL A 170 10.91 -13.55 -4.44
C VAL A 170 10.98 -12.83 -3.09
N THR A 171 9.84 -12.61 -2.45
CA THR A 171 9.77 -11.99 -1.13
C THR A 171 9.15 -12.93 -0.10
N ARG A 172 9.77 -13.05 1.07
CA ARG A 172 9.19 -13.68 2.26
C ARG A 172 9.19 -12.71 3.42
N GLY A 173 8.17 -12.80 4.25
CA GLY A 173 8.05 -12.10 5.52
C GLY A 173 6.61 -12.12 6.00
N SER A 174 6.41 -12.07 7.31
CA SER A 174 5.11 -11.96 7.96
C SER A 174 4.64 -10.51 7.99
N ASP A 175 5.56 -9.56 8.11
CA ASP A 175 5.25 -8.13 8.11
C ASP A 175 5.37 -7.51 6.70
N TYR A 176 4.26 -6.93 6.23
CA TYR A 176 4.20 -6.32 4.91
C TYR A 176 4.96 -4.98 4.89
N ASP A 177 5.99 -4.87 4.06
CA ASP A 177 6.73 -3.62 3.82
C ASP A 177 6.27 -2.95 2.51
N TYR A 178 5.46 -1.90 2.66
CA TYR A 178 4.94 -1.12 1.55
C TYR A 178 6.03 -0.55 0.66
N GLN A 179 7.12 -0.03 1.24
CA GLN A 179 8.16 0.65 0.48
C GLN A 179 8.95 -0.35 -0.36
N THR A 180 9.25 -1.52 0.19
CA THR A 180 9.84 -2.62 -0.56
C THR A 180 8.93 -3.03 -1.72
N HIS A 181 7.64 -3.30 -1.45
CA HIS A 181 6.70 -3.70 -2.50
C HIS A 181 6.53 -2.64 -3.60
N ARG A 182 6.47 -1.35 -3.21
CA ARG A 182 6.40 -0.21 -4.12
C ARG A 182 7.63 -0.12 -5.01
N MET A 183 8.83 -0.34 -4.46
CA MET A 183 10.08 -0.37 -5.24
C MET A 183 10.08 -1.51 -6.27
N LEU A 184 9.65 -2.71 -5.88
CA LEU A 184 9.54 -3.86 -6.79
C LEU A 184 8.57 -3.58 -7.94
N CYS A 185 7.37 -3.09 -7.62
CA CYS A 185 6.37 -2.75 -8.64
C CYS A 185 6.86 -1.63 -9.56
N THR A 186 7.52 -0.61 -9.02
CA THR A 186 8.10 0.48 -9.83
C THR A 186 9.12 -0.06 -10.82
N GLU A 187 10.02 -0.92 -10.37
CA GLU A 187 11.05 -1.52 -11.22
C GLU A 187 10.45 -2.45 -12.28
N GLN A 188 9.47 -3.27 -11.91
CA GLN A 188 8.74 -4.12 -12.86
C GLN A 188 8.09 -3.27 -13.96
N ARG A 189 7.40 -2.18 -13.58
CA ARG A 189 6.75 -1.29 -14.55
C ARG A 189 7.75 -0.57 -15.44
N ARG A 190 8.90 -0.18 -14.90
CA ARG A 190 10.01 0.41 -15.67
C ARG A 190 10.51 -0.58 -16.74
N ARG A 191 10.88 -1.80 -16.33
CA ARG A 191 11.38 -2.85 -17.23
C ARG A 191 10.34 -3.25 -18.28
N ALA A 192 9.08 -3.42 -17.88
CA ALA A 192 7.99 -3.76 -18.80
C ALA A 192 7.77 -2.71 -19.88
N LYS A 193 7.89 -1.43 -19.52
CA LYS A 193 7.83 -0.32 -20.48
C LYS A 193 9.02 -0.33 -21.43
N GLU A 194 10.23 -0.58 -20.92
CA GLU A 194 11.46 -0.61 -21.73
C GLU A 194 11.50 -1.80 -22.70
N LEU A 195 11.05 -2.97 -22.25
CA LEU A 195 11.03 -4.20 -23.04
C LEU A 195 9.76 -4.35 -23.89
N ASN A 196 8.76 -3.50 -23.69
CA ASN A 196 7.46 -3.55 -24.35
C ASN A 196 6.78 -4.93 -24.25
N CYS A 197 6.72 -5.46 -23.02
CA CYS A 197 6.13 -6.75 -22.71
C CYS A 197 5.23 -6.67 -21.46
N ALA A 198 4.60 -7.77 -21.06
CA ALA A 198 3.78 -7.80 -19.86
C ALA A 198 4.64 -7.61 -18.60
N PRO A 199 4.10 -7.04 -17.50
CA PRO A 199 4.87 -6.78 -16.28
C PRO A 199 5.58 -8.02 -15.72
N TYR A 200 4.87 -9.14 -15.64
CA TYR A 200 5.45 -10.38 -15.12
C TYR A 200 6.53 -10.95 -16.05
N GLU A 201 6.36 -10.85 -17.38
CA GLU A 201 7.40 -11.26 -18.36
C GLU A 201 8.67 -10.41 -18.24
N ALA A 202 8.53 -9.13 -17.90
CA ALA A 202 9.66 -8.20 -17.79
C ALA A 202 10.48 -8.39 -16.52
N PHE A 203 9.80 -8.68 -15.42
CA PHE A 203 10.39 -8.82 -14.09
C PHE A 203 9.44 -9.63 -13.20
N PRO A 204 9.54 -10.97 -13.19
CA PRO A 204 8.73 -11.83 -12.33
C PRO A 204 8.91 -11.46 -10.87
N ILE A 205 7.80 -11.26 -10.17
CA ILE A 205 7.76 -11.01 -8.74
C ILE A 205 6.88 -12.08 -8.12
N ASP A 206 7.45 -12.83 -7.20
CA ASP A 206 6.77 -13.83 -6.39
C ASP A 206 6.71 -13.34 -4.95
N ILE A 207 5.52 -13.32 -4.35
CA ILE A 207 5.34 -12.83 -2.98
C ILE A 207 4.70 -13.90 -2.12
N TRP A 208 5.16 -14.00 -0.87
CA TRP A 208 4.41 -14.68 0.17
C TRP A 208 3.05 -13.99 0.36
N PHE A 209 1.99 -14.78 0.56
CA PHE A 209 0.64 -14.27 0.61
C PHE A 209 0.45 -13.30 1.79
N HIS A 210 0.00 -12.09 1.46
CA HIS A 210 -0.55 -11.14 2.42
C HIS A 210 -2.01 -10.85 2.08
N SER A 211 -2.85 -10.70 3.11
CA SER A 211 -4.26 -10.31 2.94
C SER A 211 -4.43 -8.86 2.50
N PHE A 212 -3.37 -8.05 2.60
CA PHE A 212 -3.32 -6.65 2.22
C PHE A 212 -2.64 -6.47 0.86
N ASP A 213 -3.29 -5.75 -0.05
CA ASP A 213 -2.77 -5.44 -1.38
C ASP A 213 -2.93 -3.93 -1.68
N PRO A 214 -1.89 -3.12 -1.47
CA PRO A 214 -1.93 -1.71 -1.79
C PRO A 214 -1.61 -1.42 -3.26
N SER A 215 -1.27 -2.44 -4.06
CA SER A 215 -0.84 -2.28 -5.45
C SER A 215 -2.00 -2.18 -6.44
N VAL A 216 -3.25 -2.21 -5.95
CA VAL A 216 -4.45 -2.08 -6.78
C VAL A 216 -4.36 -0.80 -7.61
N GLY A 217 -4.31 -0.95 -8.92
CA GLY A 217 -4.21 0.16 -9.87
C GLY A 217 -2.80 0.51 -10.34
N TRP A 218 -1.74 -0.07 -9.75
CA TRP A 218 -0.36 0.15 -10.18
C TRP A 218 -0.01 -0.54 -11.50
N GLY A 219 -0.88 -1.43 -11.99
CA GLY A 219 -0.65 -2.23 -13.18
C GLY A 219 0.52 -3.20 -13.03
N ALA A 220 0.91 -3.52 -11.80
CA ALA A 220 1.89 -4.57 -11.49
C ALA A 220 1.25 -5.96 -11.60
N SER A 221 2.08 -6.99 -11.72
CA SER A 221 1.66 -8.39 -11.77
C SER A 221 2.62 -9.24 -10.98
N PHE A 222 2.12 -10.09 -10.10
CA PHE A 222 2.95 -10.95 -9.25
C PHE A 222 2.18 -12.21 -8.87
N VAL A 223 2.92 -13.28 -8.57
CA VAL A 223 2.35 -14.55 -8.12
C VAL A 223 2.35 -14.58 -6.59
N ARG A 224 1.23 -14.98 -6.00
CA ARG A 224 1.09 -15.13 -4.55
C ARG A 224 1.19 -16.59 -4.16
N HIS A 225 2.04 -16.89 -3.18
CA HIS A 225 2.20 -18.22 -2.62
C HIS A 225 1.60 -18.28 -1.21
N PHE A 226 0.68 -19.22 -0.98
CA PHE A 226 0.09 -19.46 0.34
C PHE A 226 0.96 -20.44 1.17
N GLU A 227 1.58 -21.40 0.49
CA GLU A 227 2.54 -22.35 1.05
C GLU A 227 3.75 -22.44 0.12
N GLY A 228 4.93 -22.69 0.72
CA GLY A 228 6.19 -22.77 -0.01
C GLY A 228 6.72 -21.41 -0.50
N MET A 229 7.87 -21.46 -1.17
CA MET A 229 8.52 -20.27 -1.70
C MET A 229 8.67 -20.41 -3.21
N GLY A 230 8.35 -19.33 -3.94
CA GLY A 230 8.65 -19.22 -5.36
C GLY A 230 10.15 -19.09 -5.62
N TYR A 231 10.52 -18.85 -6.88
CA TYR A 231 11.91 -18.57 -7.24
C TYR A 231 12.11 -17.09 -7.60
N GLY A 232 13.25 -16.56 -7.21
CA GLY A 232 13.74 -15.25 -7.63
C GLY A 232 15.26 -15.27 -7.72
N ASP A 233 15.84 -14.57 -8.71
CA ASP A 233 17.29 -14.32 -8.73
C ASP A 233 17.71 -13.59 -7.44
N LEU A 234 16.85 -12.69 -6.94
CA LEU A 234 16.96 -12.05 -5.64
C LEU A 234 15.85 -12.52 -4.70
N TRP A 235 16.23 -13.10 -3.58
CA TRP A 235 15.34 -13.37 -2.45
C TRP A 235 15.43 -12.23 -1.44
N LEU A 236 14.28 -11.60 -1.15
CA LEU A 236 14.11 -10.66 -0.05
C LEU A 236 13.54 -11.38 1.17
N GLU A 237 14.32 -11.50 2.23
CA GLU A 237 13.86 -11.93 3.55
C GLU A 237 13.56 -10.68 4.39
N LEU A 238 12.28 -10.46 4.65
CA LEU A 238 11.78 -9.27 5.32
C LEU A 238 11.60 -9.50 6.82
N ASP A 239 11.56 -10.73 7.30
CA ASP A 239 11.56 -11.04 8.73
C ASP A 239 12.99 -11.17 9.26
N VAL A 240 13.12 -11.11 10.58
CA VAL A 240 14.38 -11.47 11.24
C VAL A 240 14.48 -12.99 11.25
N ASP A 241 15.61 -13.53 10.77
CA ASP A 241 15.87 -14.97 10.74
C ASP A 241 16.42 -15.46 12.09
N ASP A 242 15.54 -15.48 13.10
CA ASP A 242 15.92 -15.84 14.47
C ASP A 242 16.10 -17.36 14.69
N ASP A 243 15.59 -18.20 13.79
CA ASP A 243 15.58 -19.66 13.91
C ASP A 243 16.49 -20.38 12.89
N GLY A 244 17.27 -19.63 12.10
CA GLY A 244 18.15 -20.19 11.07
C GLY A 244 17.37 -20.82 9.92
N PHE A 245 16.12 -20.38 9.69
CA PHE A 245 15.28 -20.90 8.62
C PHE A 245 15.88 -20.64 7.24
N VAL A 246 16.48 -19.46 7.02
CA VAL A 246 17.16 -19.16 5.74
C VAL A 246 18.31 -20.13 5.53
N LYS A 247 19.11 -20.37 6.57
CA LYS A 247 20.22 -21.32 6.53
C LYS A 247 19.75 -22.74 6.21
N PHE A 248 18.72 -23.22 6.91
CA PHE A 248 18.11 -24.52 6.64
C PHE A 248 17.67 -24.65 5.18
N LEU A 249 16.95 -23.65 4.65
CA LEU A 249 16.50 -23.70 3.25
C LEU A 249 17.66 -23.74 2.26
N VAL A 250 18.73 -22.98 2.51
CA VAL A 250 19.88 -22.90 1.60
C VAL A 250 20.72 -24.16 1.68
N GLU A 251 21.11 -24.59 2.88
CA GLU A 251 22.10 -25.65 3.09
C GLU A 251 21.49 -27.06 3.06
N GLU A 252 20.29 -27.25 3.63
CA GLU A 252 19.65 -28.57 3.72
C GLU A 252 18.68 -28.80 2.54
N GLU A 253 17.81 -27.83 2.24
CA GLU A 253 16.83 -27.92 1.14
C GLU A 253 17.38 -27.42 -0.21
N GLN A 254 18.63 -26.95 -0.23
CA GLN A 254 19.35 -26.58 -1.45
C GLN A 254 18.69 -25.44 -2.26
N HIS A 255 17.93 -24.55 -1.60
CA HIS A 255 17.29 -23.36 -2.18
C HIS A 255 18.31 -22.26 -2.49
N HIS A 256 19.22 -22.53 -3.42
CA HIS A 256 20.32 -21.63 -3.78
C HIS A 256 19.86 -20.51 -4.72
N HIS A 257 19.41 -19.39 -4.15
CA HIS A 257 19.18 -18.14 -4.88
C HIS A 257 20.50 -17.44 -5.22
N LYS A 258 20.53 -16.60 -6.26
CA LYS A 258 21.77 -15.88 -6.60
C LYS A 258 22.12 -14.83 -5.54
N PHE A 259 21.10 -14.12 -5.07
CA PHE A 259 21.20 -13.12 -4.03
C PHE A 259 20.16 -13.35 -2.95
N ILE A 260 20.55 -13.14 -1.70
CA ILE A 260 19.64 -13.13 -0.56
C ILE A 260 19.89 -11.82 0.20
N LEU A 261 18.90 -10.92 0.20
CA LEU A 261 18.94 -9.66 0.94
C LEU A 261 18.01 -9.77 2.14
N MET A 262 18.61 -9.73 3.34
CA MET A 262 17.91 -9.92 4.61
C MET A 262 17.82 -8.61 5.40
N VAL A 263 16.73 -8.47 6.16
CA VAL A 263 16.59 -7.40 7.14
C VAL A 263 17.36 -7.79 8.40
N ASN A 264 18.51 -7.16 8.61
CA ASN A 264 19.43 -7.43 9.72
C ASN A 264 19.97 -8.88 9.76
N LYS A 265 20.78 -9.14 10.79
CA LYS A 265 21.62 -10.33 11.01
C LYS A 265 21.01 -11.63 10.48
N GLY A 266 21.74 -12.31 9.60
CA GLY A 266 21.55 -13.73 9.27
C GLY A 266 22.71 -14.55 9.83
N GLU A 267 22.54 -15.87 9.89
CA GLU A 267 23.68 -16.77 10.08
C GLU A 267 24.57 -16.78 8.83
N ASP A 268 25.85 -17.14 9.00
CA ASP A 268 26.71 -17.38 7.85
C ASP A 268 26.17 -18.56 7.04
N LEU A 269 26.04 -18.35 5.73
CA LEU A 269 25.61 -19.36 4.77
C LEU A 269 26.84 -19.94 4.06
N GLU A 270 26.96 -21.26 4.06
CA GLU A 270 28.03 -21.94 3.32
C GLU A 270 27.98 -21.57 1.83
N GLU A 271 29.15 -21.36 1.23
CA GLU A 271 29.32 -21.04 -0.21
C GLU A 271 28.82 -19.64 -0.66
N TYR A 272 28.29 -18.82 0.25
CA TYR A 272 27.94 -17.43 -0.04
C TYR A 272 29.02 -16.45 0.45
N THR A 273 29.20 -15.39 -0.33
CA THR A 273 29.91 -14.19 0.14
C THR A 273 28.94 -13.29 0.89
N CYS A 274 29.32 -12.84 2.09
CA CYS A 274 28.48 -12.00 2.95
C CYS A 274 29.01 -10.56 2.98
N THR A 275 28.11 -9.60 2.74
CA THR A 275 28.35 -8.16 2.95
C THR A 275 27.21 -7.58 3.78
N ALA A 276 27.50 -6.62 4.65
CA ALA A 276 26.49 -6.04 5.54
C ALA A 276 26.61 -4.52 5.59
N GLY A 277 25.49 -3.88 5.89
CA GLY A 277 25.40 -2.46 6.17
C GLY A 277 24.34 -2.17 7.22
N ASP A 278 24.03 -0.89 7.40
CA ASP A 278 23.02 -0.47 8.36
C ASP A 278 21.63 -0.97 7.96
N GLY A 279 21.06 -1.91 8.72
CA GLY A 279 19.72 -2.44 8.47
C GLY A 279 19.63 -3.58 7.45
N TRP A 280 20.75 -4.08 6.90
CA TRP A 280 20.73 -5.10 5.85
C TRP A 280 21.96 -6.02 5.84
N VAL A 281 21.74 -7.26 5.39
CA VAL A 281 22.79 -8.24 5.06
C VAL A 281 22.51 -8.79 3.66
N LEU A 282 23.54 -8.85 2.82
CA LEU A 282 23.47 -9.41 1.47
C LEU A 282 24.40 -10.63 1.38
N PHE A 283 23.82 -11.75 0.99
CA PHE A 283 24.53 -12.95 0.58
C PHE A 283 24.53 -13.05 -0.94
N GLU A 284 25.69 -13.33 -1.54
CA GLU A 284 25.85 -13.56 -2.98
C GLU A 284 26.54 -14.89 -3.25
N ASP A 285 25.86 -15.78 -3.99
CA ASP A 285 26.40 -17.05 -4.49
C ASP A 285 27.24 -16.77 -5.74
N GLN A 286 28.55 -16.99 -5.62
CA GLN A 286 29.51 -16.75 -6.70
C GLN A 286 29.53 -17.87 -7.76
N THR A 287 28.75 -18.93 -7.55
CA THR A 287 28.62 -20.03 -8.51
C THR A 287 27.76 -19.59 -9.68
N GLU A 288 28.08 -19.99 -10.90
CA GLU A 288 27.26 -19.66 -12.08
C GLU A 288 26.08 -20.63 -12.27
N GLU A 289 26.23 -21.89 -11.84
CA GLU A 289 25.23 -22.93 -12.04
C GLU A 289 24.80 -23.59 -10.73
N ARG A 290 23.49 -23.52 -10.43
CA ARG A 290 22.81 -24.32 -9.41
C ARG A 290 21.60 -25.01 -10.02
N GLN A 291 21.31 -26.24 -9.59
CA GLN A 291 20.12 -26.95 -10.07
C GLN A 291 18.84 -26.20 -9.71
N PHE A 292 18.77 -25.63 -8.50
CA PHE A 292 17.63 -24.84 -8.03
C PHE A 292 17.32 -23.64 -8.93
N ARG A 293 18.35 -22.90 -9.39
CA ARG A 293 18.18 -21.78 -10.33
C ARG A 293 17.62 -22.24 -11.68
N LYS A 294 18.13 -23.34 -12.23
CA LYS A 294 17.62 -23.90 -13.50
C LYS A 294 16.15 -24.29 -13.38
N TRP A 295 15.78 -24.94 -12.28
CA TRP A 295 14.40 -25.31 -11.99
C TRP A 295 13.49 -24.09 -11.79
N GLY A 296 13.94 -23.10 -11.02
CA GLY A 296 13.20 -21.88 -10.74
C GLY A 296 12.95 -21.02 -11.97
N GLU A 297 13.93 -20.88 -12.86
CA GLU A 297 13.73 -20.24 -14.17
C GLU A 297 12.68 -20.96 -15.01
N GLU A 298 12.64 -22.29 -14.98
CA GLU A 298 11.64 -23.07 -15.70
C GLU A 298 10.24 -22.88 -15.09
N MET A 299 10.12 -22.77 -13.77
CA MET A 299 8.85 -22.45 -13.11
C MET A 299 8.30 -21.10 -13.54
N ILE A 300 9.14 -20.05 -13.50
CA ILE A 300 8.76 -18.70 -13.94
C ILE A 300 8.24 -18.74 -15.38
N ARG A 301 8.93 -19.44 -16.29
CA ARG A 301 8.52 -19.58 -17.70
C ARG A 301 7.18 -20.30 -17.89
N ARG A 302 6.75 -21.12 -16.93
CA ARG A 302 5.44 -21.80 -16.98
C ARG A 302 4.30 -20.93 -16.45
N GLN A 303 4.63 -19.86 -15.72
CA GLN A 303 3.66 -18.96 -15.07
C GLN A 303 3.37 -17.69 -15.90
N GLY A 304 4.34 -17.25 -16.71
CA GLY A 304 4.16 -16.18 -17.71
C GLY A 304 3.55 -16.70 -19.00
#